data_AF-A0A4R2RUM4-F1
#
_entry.id   AF-A0A4R2RUM4-F1
#
_cell.length_a   1.000
_cell.length_b   1.000
_cell.length_c   1.000
_cell.angle_alpha   90.00
_cell.angle_beta   90.00
_cell.angle_gamma   90.00
#
_symmetry.space_group_name_H-M   'P 1'
#
loop_
_entity.id
_entity.type
_entity.pdbx_description
1 polymer ?
#
loop_
_entity_poly.entity_id
_entity_poly.type
_entity_poly.pdbx_seq_one_letter_code
_entity_poly.pdbx_strand_id
1 'polypeptide(L)'
;MIRRMHIALNCTDLDKSLQFYQNFFGQEPVKVKDNYAKFELEEPALHFSLNVRPYEKSGVLNHLGFQVANTEEVLEMGERLRQAGLLLTDEMNTTCCYAVQDKVWVYDPDGNAWEIFYTKEDSEFESAGDQLDLSLCCAPPEPVMIEFNTFKK
;
A
#
# COMPACT_ATOMS: atom_id res chain seq x y z
N MET A 1 14.77 -3.62 -25.97
CA MET A 1 14.86 -3.26 -24.53
C MET A 1 13.54 -2.64 -24.10
N ILE A 2 12.96 -3.15 -23.01
CA ILE A 2 11.75 -2.59 -22.38
C ILE A 2 12.16 -1.29 -21.67
N ARG A 3 11.33 -0.23 -21.75
CA ARG A 3 11.68 1.12 -21.24
C ARG A 3 10.82 1.61 -20.09
N ARG A 4 9.51 1.35 -20.14
CA ARG A 4 8.53 1.80 -19.14
C ARG A 4 7.49 0.73 -18.92
N MET A 5 7.01 0.63 -17.68
CA MET A 5 5.76 -0.05 -17.38
C MET A 5 4.60 0.77 -17.94
N HIS A 6 3.54 0.11 -18.40
CA HIS A 6 2.29 0.76 -18.82
C HIS A 6 1.14 0.23 -17.99
N ILE A 7 0.43 1.15 -17.32
CA ILE A 7 -0.83 0.88 -16.62
C ILE A 7 -1.92 1.75 -17.25
N ALA A 8 -3.06 1.12 -17.56
CA ALA A 8 -4.25 1.81 -18.02
C ALA A 8 -5.42 1.41 -17.12
N LEU A 9 -5.96 2.38 -16.38
CA LEU A 9 -7.12 2.18 -15.51
C LEU A 9 -8.36 2.77 -16.16
N ASN A 10 -9.50 2.13 -15.92
CA ASN A 10 -10.79 2.75 -16.15
C ASN A 10 -11.16 3.57 -14.90
N CYS A 11 -11.84 4.69 -15.12
CA CYS A 11 -12.35 5.52 -14.03
C CYS A 11 -13.79 5.95 -14.29
N THR A 12 -14.56 6.16 -13.21
CA THR A 12 -15.95 6.64 -13.33
C THR A 12 -16.06 8.16 -13.48
N ASP A 13 -15.08 8.91 -12.97
CA ASP A 13 -15.07 10.38 -12.96
C ASP A 13 -13.64 10.89 -13.18
N LEU A 14 -13.38 11.43 -14.38
CA LEU A 14 -12.04 11.84 -14.78
C LEU A 14 -11.49 12.98 -13.91
N ASP A 15 -12.33 13.92 -13.51
CA ASP A 15 -11.89 15.10 -12.76
C ASP A 15 -11.44 14.71 -11.35
N LYS A 16 -12.21 13.84 -10.69
CA LYS A 16 -11.81 13.27 -9.39
C LYS A 16 -10.54 12.44 -9.50
N SER A 17 -10.43 11.59 -10.53
CA SER A 17 -9.22 10.80 -10.74
C SER A 17 -8.01 11.68 -11.04
N LEU A 18 -8.16 12.73 -11.84
CA LEU A 18 -7.08 13.68 -12.12
C LEU A 18 -6.60 14.36 -10.84
N GLN A 19 -7.51 14.88 -10.02
CA GLN A 19 -7.15 15.49 -8.74
C GLN A 19 -6.39 14.50 -7.83
N PHE A 20 -6.85 13.26 -7.75
CA PHE A 20 -6.17 12.21 -7.01
C PHE A 20 -4.77 11.93 -7.55
N TYR A 21 -4.64 11.63 -8.85
CA TYR A 21 -3.37 11.19 -9.43
C TYR A 21 -2.35 12.33 -9.59
N GLN A 22 -2.78 13.59 -9.75
CA GLN A 22 -1.91 14.76 -9.66
C GLN A 22 -1.28 14.86 -8.27
N ASN A 23 -2.08 14.72 -7.22
CA ASN A 23 -1.60 14.73 -5.84
C ASN A 23 -0.77 13.49 -5.52
N PHE A 24 -1.17 12.30 -5.99
CA PHE A 24 -0.45 11.06 -5.73
C PHE A 24 0.93 11.05 -6.39
N PHE A 25 1.01 11.38 -7.69
CA PHE A 25 2.29 11.43 -8.41
C PHE A 25 3.08 12.73 -8.17
N GLY A 26 2.44 13.79 -7.67
CA GLY A 26 3.08 15.10 -7.50
C GLY A 26 3.42 15.79 -8.83
N GLN A 27 2.75 15.44 -9.93
CA GLN A 27 2.97 16.02 -11.26
C GLN A 27 1.68 16.14 -12.07
N GLU A 28 1.70 17.03 -13.07
CA GLU A 28 0.60 17.20 -14.02
C GLU A 28 0.58 16.10 -15.10
N PRO A 29 -0.60 15.76 -15.65
CA PRO A 29 -0.71 14.87 -16.81
C PRO A 29 -0.11 15.54 -18.06
N VAL A 30 0.57 14.75 -18.88
CA VAL A 30 1.11 15.22 -20.18
C VAL A 30 0.05 15.30 -21.27
N LYS A 31 -1.15 14.76 -21.04
CA LYS A 31 -2.28 14.83 -21.97
C LYS A 31 -3.61 14.68 -21.23
N VAL A 32 -4.57 15.56 -21.54
CA VAL A 32 -5.96 15.48 -21.08
C VAL A 32 -6.91 15.64 -22.27
N LYS A 33 -8.00 14.86 -22.27
CA LYS A 33 -9.15 14.87 -23.18
C LYS A 33 -10.40 14.55 -22.37
N ASP A 34 -11.57 14.81 -22.93
CA ASP A 34 -12.87 14.67 -22.24
C ASP A 34 -13.11 13.30 -21.56
N ASN A 35 -12.51 12.23 -22.10
CA ASN A 35 -12.66 10.87 -21.58
C ASN A 35 -11.31 10.16 -21.30
N TYR A 36 -10.21 10.92 -21.25
CA TYR A 36 -8.88 10.34 -21.17
C TYR A 36 -7.84 11.28 -20.55
N ALA A 37 -6.99 10.75 -19.68
CA ALA A 37 -5.79 11.44 -19.24
C ALA A 37 -4.56 10.52 -19.29
N LYS A 38 -3.37 11.11 -19.44
CA LYS A 38 -2.10 10.39 -19.44
C LYS A 38 -1.05 11.11 -18.61
N PHE A 39 -0.36 10.35 -17.78
CA PHE A 39 0.85 10.75 -17.08
C PHE A 39 2.04 9.98 -17.66
N GLU A 40 3.18 10.65 -17.76
CA GLU A 40 4.47 10.02 -18.06
C GLU A 40 5.43 10.43 -16.95
N LEU A 41 5.83 9.46 -16.14
CA LEU A 41 6.80 9.62 -15.05
C LEU A 41 8.15 9.11 -15.55
N GLU A 42 9.22 9.75 -15.10
CA GLU A 42 10.60 9.32 -15.40
C GLU A 42 11.19 8.47 -14.27
N GLU A 43 10.92 8.82 -13.01
CA GLU A 43 11.41 8.13 -11.82
C GLU A 43 10.27 7.90 -10.82
N PRO A 44 9.65 6.71 -10.77
CA PRO A 44 9.87 5.55 -11.63
C PRO A 44 9.35 5.78 -13.05
N ALA A 45 9.94 5.05 -14.00
CA ALA A 45 9.55 5.16 -15.41
C ALA A 45 8.17 4.50 -15.64
N LEU A 46 7.11 5.31 -15.69
CA LEU A 46 5.72 4.85 -15.81
C LEU A 46 4.96 5.60 -16.91
N HIS A 47 4.32 4.85 -17.80
CA HIS A 47 3.25 5.33 -18.65
C HIS A 47 1.92 4.99 -17.98
N PHE A 48 1.19 5.99 -17.49
CA PHE A 48 -0.08 5.78 -16.79
C PHE A 48 -1.22 6.47 -17.53
N SER A 49 -2.34 5.79 -17.72
CA SER A 49 -3.52 6.38 -18.36
C SER A 49 -4.83 6.08 -17.64
N LEU A 50 -5.72 7.06 -17.68
CA LEU A 50 -7.09 7.00 -17.18
C LEU A 50 -8.05 7.02 -18.37
N ASN A 51 -9.06 6.18 -18.32
CA ASN A 51 -10.04 6.02 -19.38
C ASN A 51 -11.45 6.07 -18.81
N VAL A 52 -12.25 7.04 -19.24
CA VAL A 52 -13.68 7.08 -18.91
C VAL A 52 -14.42 6.17 -19.89
N ARG A 53 -14.75 4.96 -19.43
CA ARG A 53 -15.48 3.94 -20.18
C ARG A 53 -16.42 3.19 -19.25
N PRO A 54 -17.51 2.58 -19.74
CA PRO A 54 -18.29 1.64 -18.93
C PRO A 54 -17.44 0.42 -18.53
N TYR A 55 -17.47 0.05 -17.25
CA TYR A 55 -16.85 -1.16 -16.73
C TYR A 55 -17.59 -1.65 -15.49
N GLU A 56 -17.50 -2.95 -15.23
CA GLU A 56 -17.95 -3.52 -13.96
C GLU A 56 -16.85 -3.36 -12.91
N LYS A 57 -17.21 -2.96 -11.70
CA LYS A 57 -16.26 -2.86 -10.57
C LYS A 57 -15.78 -4.23 -10.06
N SER A 58 -16.29 -5.32 -10.62
CA SER A 58 -15.85 -6.69 -10.33
C SER A 58 -14.63 -7.06 -11.19
N GLY A 59 -13.43 -7.03 -10.59
CA GLY A 59 -12.17 -7.44 -11.22
C GLY A 59 -11.17 -7.95 -10.19
N VAL A 60 -10.12 -8.64 -10.65
CA VAL A 60 -9.14 -9.36 -9.79
C VAL A 60 -7.91 -8.50 -9.45
N LEU A 61 -7.91 -7.19 -9.74
CA LEU A 61 -6.78 -6.33 -9.37
C LEU A 61 -6.75 -6.20 -7.84
N ASN A 62 -5.71 -6.73 -7.21
CA ASN A 62 -5.56 -6.65 -5.76
C ASN A 62 -5.05 -5.25 -5.35
N HIS A 63 -3.89 -4.84 -5.83
CA HIS A 63 -3.34 -3.49 -5.65
C HIS A 63 -2.22 -3.20 -6.65
N LEU A 64 -1.73 -1.96 -6.64
CA LEU A 64 -0.54 -1.47 -7.33
C LEU A 64 0.43 -0.91 -6.28
N GLY A 65 1.73 -0.89 -6.58
CA GLY A 65 2.72 -0.47 -5.59
C GLY A 65 3.93 0.23 -6.19
N PHE A 66 4.49 1.16 -5.42
CA PHE A 66 5.83 1.69 -5.65
C PHE A 66 6.75 1.34 -4.49
N GLN A 67 7.87 0.69 -4.80
CA GLN A 67 8.91 0.45 -3.82
C GLN A 67 9.83 1.68 -3.72
N VAL A 68 10.10 2.11 -2.49
CA VAL A 68 11.06 3.17 -2.15
C VAL A 68 12.31 2.60 -1.48
N ALA A 69 13.33 3.43 -1.30
CA ALA A 69 14.66 2.92 -0.91
C ALA A 69 14.80 2.63 0.59
N ASN A 70 13.97 3.24 1.44
CA ASN A 70 14.08 3.15 2.90
C ASN A 70 12.78 3.59 3.60
N THR A 71 12.73 3.41 4.92
CA THR A 71 11.60 3.80 5.78
C THR A 71 11.38 5.32 5.78
N GLU A 72 12.44 6.12 5.73
CA GLU A 72 12.34 7.58 5.70
C GLU A 72 11.54 8.05 4.48
N GLU A 73 11.80 7.50 3.30
CA GLU A 73 11.04 7.79 2.07
C GLU A 73 9.57 7.35 2.17
N VAL A 74 9.27 6.23 2.84
CA VAL A 74 7.87 5.83 3.11
C VAL A 74 7.16 6.89 3.96
N LEU A 75 7.82 7.38 5.02
CA LEU A 75 7.27 8.38 5.92
C LEU A 75 7.10 9.75 5.24
N GLU A 76 8.08 10.18 4.43
CA GLU A 76 8.01 11.42 3.65
C GLU A 76 6.85 11.38 2.65
N MET A 77 6.68 10.26 1.94
CA MET A 77 5.56 10.08 1.02
C MET A 77 4.23 10.02 1.77
N GLY A 78 4.17 9.32 2.89
CA GLY A 78 3.00 9.29 3.76
C GLY A 78 2.56 10.69 4.20
N GLU A 79 3.51 11.51 4.66
CA GLU A 79 3.21 12.88 5.09
C GLU A 79 2.72 13.77 3.95
N ARG A 80 3.35 13.68 2.77
CA ARG A 80 2.90 14.39 1.56
C ARG A 80 1.46 14.01 1.18
N LEU A 81 1.13 12.71 1.25
CA LEU A 81 -0.21 12.22 0.96
C LEU A 81 -1.22 12.62 2.03
N ARG A 82 -0.82 12.69 3.30
CA ARG A 82 -1.65 13.18 4.41
C ARG A 82 -2.00 14.66 4.23
N GLN A 83 -1.03 15.47 3.86
CA GLN A 83 -1.23 16.90 3.56
C GLN A 83 -2.16 17.13 2.36
N ALA A 84 -2.12 16.22 1.38
CA ALA A 84 -3.06 16.21 0.25
C ALA A 84 -4.45 15.64 0.59
N GLY A 85 -4.67 15.16 1.83
CA GLY A 85 -5.91 14.54 2.27
C GLY A 85 -6.20 13.16 1.65
N LEU A 86 -5.16 12.46 1.19
CA LEU A 86 -5.26 11.17 0.51
C LEU A 86 -4.90 9.97 1.38
N LEU A 87 -4.03 10.15 2.38
CA LEU A 87 -3.51 9.05 3.19
C LEU A 87 -4.59 8.47 4.11
N LEU A 88 -4.69 7.13 4.13
CA LEU A 88 -5.65 6.41 4.95
C LEU A 88 -5.00 5.64 6.10
N THR A 89 -3.92 4.90 5.83
CA THR A 89 -3.30 4.01 6.82
C THR A 89 -1.78 3.93 6.63
N ASP A 90 -1.06 3.84 7.75
CA ASP A 90 0.36 3.49 7.83
C ASP A 90 0.55 2.14 8.54
N GLU A 91 1.44 1.30 8.01
CA GLU A 91 1.75 -0.04 8.51
C GLU A 91 3.26 -0.19 8.62
N MET A 92 3.80 -0.02 9.83
CA MET A 92 5.24 -0.06 10.10
C MET A 92 5.64 -1.41 10.72
N ASN A 93 6.80 -1.94 10.31
CA ASN A 93 7.34 -3.24 10.73
C ASN A 93 6.32 -4.39 10.59
N THR A 94 5.59 -4.40 9.48
CA THR A 94 4.53 -5.37 9.24
C THR A 94 5.05 -6.52 8.39
N THR A 95 4.88 -7.75 8.87
CA THR A 95 5.18 -8.95 8.09
C THR A 95 4.06 -9.21 7.09
N CYS A 96 4.35 -9.15 5.79
CA CYS A 96 3.39 -9.34 4.71
C CYS A 96 4.14 -9.90 3.50
N CYS A 97 3.52 -10.78 2.72
CA CYS A 97 4.14 -11.33 1.49
C CYS A 97 5.52 -11.97 1.74
N TYR A 98 5.72 -12.63 2.89
CA TYR A 98 7.00 -13.21 3.28
C TYR A 98 8.14 -12.18 3.44
N ALA A 99 7.81 -10.95 3.85
CA ALA A 99 8.78 -9.90 4.11
C ALA A 99 8.33 -8.98 5.25
N VAL A 100 9.28 -8.41 5.98
CA VAL A 100 9.01 -7.29 6.90
C VAL A 100 9.05 -6.00 6.11
N GLN A 101 7.96 -5.24 6.14
CA GLN A 101 7.79 -4.03 5.33
C GLN A 101 7.33 -2.85 6.18
N ASP A 102 7.73 -1.66 5.74
CA ASP A 102 7.10 -0.40 6.11
C ASP A 102 6.30 0.09 4.90
N LYS A 103 5.01 0.40 5.06
CA LYS A 103 4.16 0.85 3.96
C LYS A 103 3.06 1.82 4.34
N VAL A 104 2.60 2.55 3.33
CA VAL A 104 1.43 3.43 3.40
C VAL A 104 0.45 3.09 2.29
N TRP A 105 -0.84 3.20 2.60
CA TRP A 105 -1.93 2.85 1.68
C TRP A 105 -2.80 4.06 1.32
N VAL A 106 -3.16 4.14 0.04
CA VAL A 106 -4.18 5.06 -0.48
C VAL A 106 -5.13 4.32 -1.42
N TYR A 107 -6.33 4.87 -1.58
CA TYR A 107 -7.32 4.35 -2.53
C TYR A 107 -7.70 5.46 -3.48
N ASP A 108 -7.68 5.15 -4.78
CA ASP A 108 -8.17 6.09 -5.78
C ASP A 108 -9.71 6.23 -5.71
N PRO A 109 -10.32 7.20 -6.42
CA PRO A 109 -11.76 7.43 -6.36
C PRO A 109 -12.63 6.25 -6.79
N ASP A 110 -12.05 5.27 -7.50
CA ASP A 110 -12.73 4.08 -7.98
C ASP A 110 -12.48 2.85 -7.09
N GLY A 111 -11.64 3.00 -6.06
CA GLY A 111 -11.35 1.98 -5.05
C GLY A 111 -10.11 1.14 -5.34
N ASN A 112 -9.29 1.52 -6.33
CA ASN A 112 -8.02 0.82 -6.59
C ASN A 112 -7.04 1.15 -5.45
N ALA A 113 -6.53 0.11 -4.79
CA ALA A 113 -5.54 0.25 -3.74
C ALA A 113 -4.14 0.50 -4.33
N TRP A 114 -3.44 1.45 -3.73
CA TRP A 114 -2.04 1.75 -4.00
C TRP A 114 -1.23 1.70 -2.71
N GLU A 115 -0.09 1.04 -2.76
CA GLU A 115 0.90 1.07 -1.69
C GLU A 115 2.18 1.81 -2.10
N ILE A 116 2.80 2.45 -1.13
CA ILE A 116 4.20 2.88 -1.19
C ILE A 116 4.91 2.16 -0.07
N PHE A 117 5.93 1.36 -0.40
CA PHE A 117 6.50 0.42 0.55
C PHE A 117 8.02 0.35 0.48
N TYR A 118 8.61 -0.08 1.58
CA TYR A 118 10.00 -0.49 1.67
C TYR A 118 10.08 -1.89 2.29
N THR A 119 10.76 -2.81 1.61
CA THR A 119 11.06 -4.15 2.13
C THR A 119 12.37 -4.12 2.89
N LYS A 120 12.31 -4.48 4.18
CA LYS A 120 13.45 -4.42 5.11
C LYS A 120 14.24 -5.72 5.10
N GLU A 121 13.53 -6.83 5.21
CA GLU A 121 14.09 -8.19 5.22
C GLU A 121 13.04 -9.22 4.81
N ASP A 122 13.52 -10.38 4.37
CA ASP A 122 12.67 -11.53 4.08
C ASP A 122 12.16 -12.16 5.39
N SER A 123 10.99 -12.78 5.33
CA SER A 123 10.32 -13.49 6.42
C SER A 123 9.85 -14.85 5.92
N GLU A 124 10.05 -15.90 6.73
CA GLU A 124 9.50 -17.24 6.43
C GLU A 124 7.97 -17.31 6.64
N PHE A 125 7.39 -16.27 7.25
CA PHE A 125 5.97 -16.20 7.60
C PHE A 125 5.25 -15.13 6.78
N GLU A 126 4.01 -15.46 6.40
CA GLU A 126 3.04 -14.59 5.72
C GLU A 126 1.96 -14.23 6.75
N SER A 127 1.54 -12.96 6.81
CA SER A 127 0.55 -12.48 7.79
C SER A 127 -0.49 -11.52 7.19
N ALA A 128 -0.58 -11.42 5.86
CA ALA A 128 -1.54 -10.56 5.20
C ALA A 128 -2.97 -11.08 5.41
N GLY A 129 -3.71 -10.44 6.33
CA GLY A 129 -5.14 -10.70 6.52
C GLY A 129 -5.55 -11.14 7.93
N ASP A 130 -4.64 -11.26 8.89
CA ASP A 130 -5.02 -11.55 10.26
C ASP A 130 -5.57 -10.29 10.96
N GLN A 131 -6.89 -10.12 10.88
CA GLN A 131 -7.62 -9.35 11.87
C GLN A 131 -7.39 -9.99 13.24
N LEU A 132 -6.44 -9.46 14.01
CA LEU A 132 -6.35 -9.57 15.47
C LEU A 132 -6.76 -10.95 16.03
N ASP A 133 -5.89 -11.95 15.91
CA ASP A 133 -5.79 -12.96 16.95
C ASP A 133 -4.50 -12.72 17.76
N LEU A 134 -4.64 -11.89 18.79
CA LEU A 134 -3.60 -11.61 19.79
C LEU A 134 -3.20 -12.86 20.61
N SER A 135 -3.78 -14.04 20.36
CA SER A 135 -3.40 -15.29 21.02
C SER A 135 -2.27 -16.06 20.34
N LEU A 136 -1.82 -15.68 19.15
CA LEU A 136 -0.97 -16.57 18.34
C LEU A 136 0.50 -16.19 18.14
N CYS A 137 1.02 -15.11 18.75
CA CYS A 137 2.41 -14.75 18.48
C CYS A 137 3.41 -14.94 19.64
N CYS A 138 3.07 -14.77 20.93
CA CYS A 138 4.10 -14.85 22.00
C CYS A 138 3.56 -14.92 23.45
N ALA A 139 2.56 -15.77 23.75
CA ALA A 139 2.24 -16.08 25.15
C ALA A 139 2.89 -17.42 25.54
N PRO A 140 3.86 -17.47 26.47
CA PRO A 140 4.19 -18.74 27.12
C PRO A 140 2.93 -19.25 27.83
N PRO A 141 2.72 -20.58 27.94
CA PRO A 141 1.59 -21.12 28.68
C PRO A 141 1.54 -20.48 30.08
N GLU A 142 0.34 -20.19 30.58
CA GLU A 142 0.16 -19.60 31.91
C GLU A 142 1.05 -20.35 32.93
N PRO A 143 1.83 -19.63 33.76
CA PRO A 143 2.69 -20.28 34.73
C PRO A 143 1.83 -21.10 35.70
N VAL A 144 1.99 -22.42 35.65
CA VAL A 144 1.42 -23.32 36.64
C VAL A 144 2.12 -23.04 37.97
N MET A 145 1.39 -22.49 38.92
CA MET A 145 1.85 -22.33 40.30
C MET A 145 1.99 -23.71 40.95
N ILE A 146 3.22 -24.20 41.07
CA ILE A 146 3.53 -25.36 41.91
C ILE A 146 3.75 -24.85 43.33
N GLU A 147 2.82 -25.16 44.24
CA GLU A 147 3.04 -24.92 45.68
C GLU A 147 4.11 -25.86 46.22
N PHE A 148 5.31 -25.32 46.47
CA PHE A 148 6.30 -25.98 47.33
C PHE A 148 5.96 -25.69 48.80
N ASN A 149 5.03 -26.46 49.37
CA ASN A 149 4.85 -26.44 50.82
C ASN A 149 5.98 -27.21 51.50
N THR A 150 6.88 -26.40 52.07
CA THR A 150 7.91 -26.66 53.09
C THR A 150 7.99 -28.07 53.67
N PHE A 151 9.16 -28.70 53.46
CA PHE A 151 9.70 -29.72 54.36
C PHE A 151 9.68 -29.20 55.81
N LYS A 152 8.90 -29.84 56.68
CA LYS A 152 9.14 -29.78 58.12
C LYS A 152 10.22 -30.81 58.47
N LYS A 153 11.19 -30.37 59.27
CA LYS A 153 12.27 -31.19 59.86
C LYS A 153 11.74 -32.46 60.53
#